data_AF-A0A1I2HDP9-F1
#
_entry.id   AF-A0A1I2HDP9-F1
#
_cell.length_a   1.000
_cell.length_b   1.000
_cell.length_c   1.000
_cell.angle_alpha   90.00
_cell.angle_beta   90.00
_cell.angle_gamma   90.00
#
_symmetry.space_group_name_H-M   'P 1'
#
loop_
_entity.id
_entity.type
_entity.pdbx_description
1 polymer ?
#
loop_
_entity_poly.entity_id
_entity_poly.type
_entity_poly.pdbx_seq_one_letter_code
_entity_poly.pdbx_strand_id
1 'polypeptide(L)'
;MYDGLDFIGLALEAFANVVRHNRQPLQIHHRNPHLCMLVRSEKQPHELPAAQRDALAVAIRSQPETGEAVARYARAVLSGQPVEPYRTMGLLTQAEAEAIAGMTGVEALRRELYDWTVGQYAPLHVRTEHGDEATESARGQRAVTAADYARLPSVILEPDRRWVEDGGATLLLDKWFEDEGERVVAAFAVQKKRRMVTLKSMRIIRRAPRAQRP
;
A
#
# COMPACT_ATOMS: atom_id res chain seq x y z
N MET A 1 33.00 10.30 10.84
CA MET A 1 32.42 10.66 9.53
C MET A 1 32.42 9.38 8.71
N TYR A 2 31.25 8.76 8.57
CA TYR A 2 31.05 7.59 7.70
C TYR A 2 30.11 8.05 6.58
N ASP A 3 30.60 7.97 5.34
CA ASP A 3 29.91 8.41 4.13
C ASP A 3 28.77 7.47 3.76
N GLY A 4 27.60 8.05 3.51
CA GLY A 4 26.34 7.36 3.20
C GLY A 4 26.18 6.96 1.73
N LEU A 5 27.16 6.25 1.17
CA LEU A 5 27.12 5.78 -0.23
C LEU A 5 27.10 4.24 -0.39
N ASP A 6 27.21 3.47 0.69
CA ASP A 6 27.33 2.00 0.61
C ASP A 6 25.99 1.23 0.55
N PHE A 7 24.84 1.88 0.69
CA PHE A 7 23.53 1.19 0.68
C PHE A 7 23.00 0.87 -0.72
N ILE A 8 23.34 1.67 -1.74
CA ILE A 8 22.84 1.48 -3.12
C ILE A 8 23.61 0.34 -3.81
N GLY A 9 24.89 0.13 -3.47
CA GLY A 9 25.70 -0.96 -4.03
C GLY A 9 25.19 -2.35 -3.65
N LEU A 10 24.80 -2.54 -2.38
CA LEU A 10 24.29 -3.82 -1.87
C LEU A 10 22.91 -4.20 -2.47
N ALA A 11 22.06 -3.22 -2.74
CA ALA A 11 20.76 -3.45 -3.37
C ALA A 11 20.89 -3.87 -4.85
N LEU A 12 21.85 -3.27 -5.58
CA LEU A 12 22.12 -3.65 -6.97
C LEU A 12 22.80 -5.02 -7.10
N GLU A 13 23.69 -5.39 -6.18
CA GLU A 13 24.33 -6.71 -6.20
C GLU A 13 23.36 -7.85 -5.85
N ALA A 14 22.40 -7.61 -4.94
CA ALA A 14 21.33 -8.57 -4.66
C ALA A 14 20.42 -8.79 -5.89
N PHE A 15 20.08 -7.73 -6.63
CA PHE A 15 19.31 -7.82 -7.86
C PHE A 15 20.09 -8.52 -8.98
N ALA A 16 21.40 -8.24 -9.10
CA ALA A 16 22.26 -8.89 -10.09
C ALA A 16 22.46 -10.39 -9.82
N ASN A 17 22.48 -10.84 -8.56
CA ASN A 17 22.62 -12.26 -8.23
C ASN A 17 21.37 -13.09 -8.56
N VAL A 18 20.17 -12.50 -8.44
CA VAL A 18 18.91 -13.13 -8.86
C VAL A 18 18.82 -13.24 -10.38
N VAL A 19 19.27 -12.22 -11.11
CA VAL A 19 19.21 -12.18 -12.58
C VAL A 19 20.30 -13.04 -13.24
N ARG A 20 21.49 -13.20 -12.64
CA ARG A 20 22.59 -14.00 -13.23
C ARG A 20 22.39 -15.51 -13.16
N HIS A 21 21.61 -16.02 -12.21
CA HIS A 21 21.39 -17.47 -12.06
C HIS A 21 20.33 -18.06 -13.00
N ASN A 22 19.77 -17.24 -13.91
CA ASN A 22 18.67 -17.66 -14.79
C ASN A 22 18.96 -17.45 -16.29
N ARG A 23 20.19 -17.75 -16.71
CA ARG A 23 20.58 -17.76 -18.13
C ARG A 23 20.69 -19.19 -18.66
N GLN A 24 19.60 -19.72 -19.20
CA GLN A 24 19.70 -20.72 -20.28
C GLN A 24 18.95 -20.22 -21.52
N PRO A 25 19.51 -20.39 -22.73
CA PRO A 25 18.97 -19.82 -23.96
C PRO A 25 17.71 -20.58 -24.41
N LEU A 26 16.71 -19.81 -24.86
CA LEU A 26 15.50 -20.31 -25.52
C LEU A 26 15.85 -21.01 -26.83
N GLN A 27 15.86 -22.34 -26.84
CA GLN A 27 15.75 -23.16 -28.05
C GLN A 27 14.26 -23.30 -28.37
N ILE A 28 13.77 -22.52 -29.33
CA ILE A 28 12.40 -22.63 -29.81
C ILE A 28 12.36 -23.81 -30.80
N HIS A 29 11.83 -24.94 -30.34
CA HIS A 29 11.39 -26.01 -31.23
C HIS A 29 9.89 -26.21 -31.10
N HIS A 30 9.22 -26.01 -32.23
CA HIS A 30 7.80 -26.21 -32.40
C HIS A 30 7.39 -27.66 -32.11
N ARG A 31 6.19 -27.81 -31.52
CA ARG A 31 5.33 -29.00 -31.37
C ARG A 31 5.50 -29.81 -30.07
N ASN A 32 4.69 -29.51 -29.05
CA ASN A 32 3.97 -30.52 -28.24
C ASN A 32 2.91 -29.87 -27.30
N PRO A 33 1.64 -30.33 -27.24
CA PRO A 33 0.59 -29.71 -26.43
C PRO A 33 0.51 -30.24 -24.97
N HIS A 34 1.57 -30.85 -24.44
CA HIS A 34 1.66 -31.29 -23.05
C HIS A 34 2.83 -30.58 -22.35
N LEU A 35 2.63 -29.34 -21.93
CA LEU A 35 3.53 -28.67 -20.99
C LEU A 35 2.74 -27.81 -20.00
N CYS A 36 1.81 -28.46 -19.31
CA CYS A 36 1.30 -28.01 -18.03
C CYS A 36 2.20 -28.63 -16.95
N MET A 37 3.08 -27.81 -16.36
CA MET A 37 3.86 -28.01 -15.13
C MET A 37 5.30 -27.54 -15.35
N LEU A 38 5.65 -26.37 -14.81
CA LEU A 38 6.91 -26.09 -14.12
C LEU A 38 7.01 -24.60 -13.79
N VAL A 39 6.37 -24.18 -12.68
CA VAL A 39 6.96 -23.43 -11.53
C VAL A 39 5.94 -23.54 -10.39
N ARG A 40 6.02 -24.59 -9.57
CA ARG A 40 5.30 -24.68 -8.29
C ARG A 40 6.30 -25.03 -7.20
N SER A 41 7.02 -24.01 -6.76
CA SER A 41 7.61 -23.94 -5.43
C SER A 41 7.66 -22.47 -5.01
N GLU A 42 6.53 -21.76 -5.16
CA GLU A 42 6.33 -20.48 -4.51
C GLU A 42 6.13 -20.79 -3.02
N LYS A 43 7.20 -20.69 -2.22
CA LYS A 43 7.04 -20.68 -0.76
C LYS A 43 6.02 -19.60 -0.43
N GLN A 44 5.02 -19.95 0.36
CA GLN A 44 4.03 -18.96 0.74
C GLN A 44 4.73 -17.85 1.57
N PRO A 45 4.32 -16.58 1.48
CA PRO A 45 5.01 -15.48 2.16
C PRO A 45 5.25 -15.69 3.67
N HIS A 46 4.41 -16.50 4.33
CA HIS A 46 4.55 -16.84 5.74
C HIS A 46 5.69 -17.83 6.04
N GLU A 47 6.18 -18.57 5.04
CA GLU A 47 7.29 -19.52 5.14
C GLU A 47 8.66 -18.85 4.91
N LEU A 48 8.65 -17.57 4.51
CA LEU A 48 9.86 -16.78 4.31
C LEU A 48 10.41 -16.26 5.66
N PRO A 49 11.75 -16.24 5.83
CA PRO A 49 12.39 -15.48 6.88
C PRO A 49 11.91 -14.02 6.90
N ALA A 50 11.83 -13.45 8.10
CA ALA A 50 11.21 -12.13 8.29
C ALA A 50 11.80 -11.03 7.41
N ALA A 51 13.14 -10.95 7.31
CA ALA A 51 13.80 -9.98 6.46
C ALA A 51 13.44 -10.12 4.97
N GLN A 52 13.27 -11.35 4.46
CA GLN A 52 12.87 -11.60 3.08
C GLN A 52 11.40 -11.24 2.83
N ARG A 53 10.54 -11.53 3.82
CA ARG A 53 9.12 -11.17 3.76
C ARG A 53 8.93 -9.65 3.79
N ASP A 54 9.67 -8.94 4.64
CA ASP A 54 9.63 -7.48 4.72
C ASP A 54 10.13 -6.85 3.42
N ALA A 55 11.23 -7.36 2.85
CA ALA A 55 11.74 -6.91 1.56
C ALA A 55 10.71 -7.15 0.43
N LEU A 56 10.04 -8.31 0.43
CA LEU A 56 8.98 -8.60 -0.53
C LEU A 56 7.78 -7.66 -0.37
N ALA A 57 7.36 -7.39 0.86
CA ALA A 57 6.25 -6.48 1.15
C ALA A 57 6.54 -5.05 0.66
N VAL A 58 7.76 -4.56 0.90
CA VAL A 58 8.24 -3.27 0.38
C VAL A 58 8.26 -3.27 -1.15
N ALA A 59 8.84 -4.30 -1.77
CA ALA A 59 8.95 -4.41 -3.22
C ALA A 59 7.57 -4.47 -3.91
N ILE A 60 6.58 -5.11 -3.30
CA ILE A 60 5.20 -5.11 -3.80
C ILE A 60 4.62 -3.69 -3.73
N ARG A 61 4.77 -2.98 -2.60
CA ARG A 61 4.20 -1.64 -2.45
C ARG A 61 4.89 -0.57 -3.30
N SER A 62 6.17 -0.73 -3.62
CA SER A 62 6.91 0.20 -4.46
C SER A 62 6.56 0.09 -5.96
N GLN A 63 5.88 -0.98 -6.38
CA GLN A 63 5.46 -1.17 -7.77
C GLN A 63 4.25 -0.28 -8.12
N PRO A 64 4.30 0.51 -9.20
CA PRO A 64 3.15 1.28 -9.68
C PRO A 64 1.89 0.44 -9.89
N GLU A 65 2.07 -0.80 -10.35
CA GLU A 65 1.00 -1.76 -10.63
C GLU A 65 0.16 -2.09 -9.38
N THR A 66 0.76 -2.02 -8.18
CA THR A 66 0.03 -2.18 -6.92
C THR A 66 -0.94 -1.02 -6.73
N GLY A 67 -0.49 0.23 -6.94
CA GLY A 67 -1.37 1.40 -6.90
C GLY A 67 -2.48 1.31 -7.94
N GLU A 68 -2.14 0.97 -9.18
CA GLU A 68 -3.13 0.80 -10.25
C GLU A 68 -4.17 -0.29 -9.93
N ALA A 69 -3.76 -1.40 -9.32
CA ALA A 69 -4.66 -2.47 -8.92
C ALA A 69 -5.66 -1.99 -7.86
N VAL A 70 -5.23 -1.17 -6.90
CA VAL A 70 -6.10 -0.58 -5.87
C VAL A 70 -7.05 0.44 -6.49
N ALA A 71 -6.60 1.29 -7.41
CA ALA A 71 -7.45 2.22 -8.14
C ALA A 71 -8.49 1.51 -9.04
N ARG A 72 -8.10 0.44 -9.75
CA ARG A 72 -9.03 -0.39 -10.52
C ARG A 72 -10.08 -1.04 -9.61
N TYR A 73 -9.66 -1.55 -8.46
CA TYR A 73 -10.57 -2.12 -7.46
C TYR A 73 -11.58 -1.09 -6.96
N ALA A 74 -11.13 0.10 -6.57
CA ALA A 74 -12.01 1.19 -6.15
C ALA A 74 -12.97 1.59 -7.27
N ARG A 75 -12.50 1.72 -8.51
CA ARG A 75 -13.34 2.02 -9.68
C ARG A 75 -14.44 0.99 -9.87
N ALA A 76 -14.11 -0.30 -9.78
CA ALA A 76 -15.08 -1.39 -9.92
C ALA A 76 -16.15 -1.38 -8.81
N VAL A 77 -15.73 -1.14 -7.55
CA VAL A 77 -16.67 -0.97 -6.43
C VAL A 77 -17.62 0.20 -6.68
N LEU A 78 -17.08 1.36 -7.07
CA LEU A 78 -17.87 2.57 -7.25
C LEU A 78 -18.85 2.49 -8.43
N SER A 79 -18.54 1.68 -9.44
CA SER A 79 -19.41 1.41 -10.59
C SER A 79 -20.36 0.22 -10.38
N GLY A 80 -20.37 -0.39 -9.18
CA GLY A 80 -21.26 -1.52 -8.85
C GLY A 80 -20.89 -2.82 -9.55
N GLN A 81 -19.66 -2.96 -10.04
CA GLN A 81 -19.18 -4.21 -10.62
C GLN A 81 -18.93 -5.26 -9.52
N PRO A 82 -19.10 -6.56 -9.81
CA PRO A 82 -18.69 -7.61 -8.90
C PRO A 82 -17.19 -7.51 -8.60
N VAL A 83 -16.83 -7.54 -7.32
CA VAL A 83 -15.44 -7.52 -6.85
C VAL A 83 -15.24 -8.53 -5.73
N GLU A 84 -13.98 -8.89 -5.49
CA GLU A 84 -13.59 -9.58 -4.27
C GLU A 84 -13.92 -8.72 -3.03
N PRO A 85 -14.14 -9.32 -1.84
CA PRO A 85 -14.51 -8.56 -0.64
C PRO A 85 -13.47 -7.51 -0.20
N TYR A 86 -12.19 -7.71 -0.56
CA TYR A 86 -11.09 -6.80 -0.29
C TYR A 86 -9.96 -6.94 -1.32
N ARG A 87 -9.14 -5.90 -1.41
CA ARG A 87 -7.86 -5.89 -2.15
C ARG A 87 -6.70 -5.72 -1.16
N THR A 88 -5.71 -6.61 -1.21
CA THR A 88 -4.46 -6.47 -0.44
C THR A 88 -3.48 -5.52 -1.13
N MET A 89 -2.71 -4.78 -0.33
CA MET A 89 -1.55 -3.97 -0.72
C MET A 89 -0.24 -4.56 -0.16
N GLY A 90 -0.28 -5.83 0.26
CA GLY A 90 0.85 -6.56 0.84
C GLY A 90 0.89 -6.54 2.36
N LEU A 91 1.75 -7.40 2.88
CA LEU A 91 1.93 -7.64 4.31
C LEU A 91 2.53 -6.42 5.03
N LEU A 92 2.20 -6.27 6.31
CA LEU A 92 2.96 -5.38 7.18
C LEU A 92 4.40 -5.87 7.29
N THR A 93 5.34 -4.94 7.28
CA THR A 93 6.72 -5.25 7.72
C THR A 93 6.76 -5.43 9.22
N GLN A 94 7.83 -6.05 9.76
CA GLN A 94 7.99 -6.16 11.21
C GLN A 94 8.06 -4.78 11.89
N ALA A 95 8.73 -3.81 11.26
CA ALA A 95 8.83 -2.46 11.78
C ALA A 95 7.47 -1.74 11.79
N GLU A 96 6.66 -1.91 10.74
CA GLU A 96 5.28 -1.38 10.70
C GLU A 96 4.42 -2.03 11.78
N ALA A 97 4.48 -3.37 11.91
CA ALA A 97 3.72 -4.11 12.89
C ALA A 97 4.04 -3.68 14.34
N GLU A 98 5.32 -3.51 14.66
CA GLU A 98 5.78 -3.03 15.97
C GLU A 98 5.29 -1.61 16.26
N ALA A 99 5.45 -0.69 15.31
CA ALA A 99 5.03 0.70 15.46
C ALA A 99 3.51 0.81 15.66
N ILE A 100 2.73 0.09 14.85
CA ILE A 100 1.26 0.13 14.93
C ILE A 100 0.78 -0.55 16.22
N ALA A 101 1.41 -1.64 16.65
CA ALA A 101 1.09 -2.27 17.93
C ALA A 101 1.33 -1.30 19.11
N GLY A 102 2.43 -0.57 19.10
CA GLY A 102 2.75 0.46 20.10
C GLY A 102 1.72 1.59 20.16
N MET A 103 1.19 2.03 19.01
CA MET A 103 0.19 3.11 18.97
C MET A 103 -1.23 2.64 19.28
N THR A 104 -1.61 1.42 18.86
CA THR A 104 -2.99 0.92 18.93
C THR A 104 -3.25 0.00 20.13
N GLY A 105 -2.20 -0.46 20.82
CA GLY A 105 -2.29 -1.47 21.88
C GLY A 105 -2.68 -2.87 21.38
N VAL A 106 -2.63 -3.12 20.06
CA VAL A 106 -2.99 -4.41 19.47
C VAL A 106 -1.77 -5.32 19.39
N GLU A 107 -1.49 -6.03 20.50
CA GLU A 107 -0.33 -6.94 20.63
C GLU A 107 -0.29 -8.08 19.58
N ALA A 108 -1.43 -8.44 19.00
CA ALA A 108 -1.48 -9.46 17.95
C ALA A 108 -0.68 -9.07 16.70
N LEU A 109 -0.51 -7.77 16.41
CA LEU A 109 0.30 -7.29 15.29
C LEU A 109 1.76 -7.74 15.39
N ARG A 110 2.33 -7.81 16.61
CA ARG A 110 3.72 -8.24 16.83
C ARG A 110 3.96 -9.72 16.57
N ARG A 111 2.90 -10.53 16.64
CA ARG A 111 2.99 -12.00 16.68
C ARG A 111 2.43 -12.67 15.44
N GLU A 112 1.56 -11.99 14.72
CA GLU A 112 0.84 -12.53 13.57
C GLU A 112 1.08 -11.66 12.34
N LEU A 113 0.93 -12.26 11.16
CA LEU A 113 1.07 -11.55 9.90
C LEU A 113 -0.24 -10.86 9.55
N TYR A 114 -0.18 -9.54 9.38
CA TYR A 114 -1.31 -8.71 8.96
C TYR A 114 -1.07 -8.17 7.55
N ASP A 115 -2.14 -7.98 6.79
CA ASP A 115 -2.11 -7.33 5.48
C ASP A 115 -2.68 -5.92 5.52
N TRP A 116 -2.08 -5.02 4.74
CA TRP A 116 -2.73 -3.76 4.37
C TRP A 116 -3.83 -4.03 3.34
N THR A 117 -5.04 -3.52 3.55
CA THR A 117 -6.19 -3.84 2.69
C THR A 117 -7.14 -2.67 2.43
N VAL A 118 -7.85 -2.75 1.30
CA VAL A 118 -9.03 -1.92 1.00
C VAL A 118 -10.24 -2.84 0.87
N GLY A 119 -11.20 -2.73 1.80
CA GLY A 119 -12.45 -3.48 1.74
C GLY A 119 -13.47 -2.84 0.79
N GLN A 120 -14.41 -3.62 0.26
CA GLN A 120 -15.42 -3.13 -0.71
C GLN A 120 -16.27 -1.96 -0.20
N TYR A 121 -16.47 -1.83 1.12
CA TYR A 121 -17.26 -0.74 1.69
C TYR A 121 -16.48 0.57 1.82
N ALA A 122 -15.14 0.52 1.83
CA ALA A 122 -14.33 1.72 2.04
C ALA A 122 -14.46 2.72 0.86
N PRO A 123 -14.39 2.30 -0.43
CA PRO A 123 -14.66 3.23 -1.52
C PRO A 123 -16.05 3.85 -1.50
N LEU A 124 -17.07 3.08 -1.11
CA LEU A 124 -18.42 3.59 -0.99
C LEU A 124 -18.53 4.66 0.10
N HIS A 125 -17.96 4.40 1.28
CA HIS A 125 -17.92 5.34 2.38
C HIS A 125 -17.16 6.62 2.01
N VAL A 126 -15.98 6.49 1.41
CA VAL A 126 -15.18 7.64 0.96
C VAL A 126 -15.92 8.46 -0.10
N ARG A 127 -16.61 7.83 -1.06
CA ARG A 127 -17.44 8.56 -2.02
C ARG A 127 -18.56 9.33 -1.32
N THR A 128 -19.21 8.72 -0.33
CA THR A 128 -20.30 9.36 0.42
C THR A 128 -19.81 10.55 1.25
N GLU A 129 -18.69 10.40 1.96
CA GLU A 129 -18.20 11.43 2.89
C GLU A 129 -17.29 12.48 2.24
N HIS A 130 -16.56 12.09 1.19
CA HIS A 130 -15.47 12.87 0.58
C HIS A 130 -15.53 12.89 -0.95
N GLY A 131 -16.62 12.49 -1.59
CA GLY A 131 -16.76 12.46 -3.05
C GLY A 131 -17.42 13.69 -3.68
N ASP A 132 -17.88 14.66 -2.87
CA ASP A 132 -18.56 15.87 -3.36
C ASP A 132 -17.59 17.08 -3.41
N GLU A 133 -17.35 17.59 -4.62
CA GLU A 133 -16.34 18.64 -4.83
C GLU A 133 -16.71 19.97 -4.17
N ALA A 134 -18.01 20.30 -4.13
CA ALA A 134 -18.48 21.56 -3.53
C ALA A 134 -18.26 21.54 -2.01
N THR A 135 -18.67 20.47 -1.34
CA THR A 135 -18.51 20.27 0.10
C THR A 135 -17.03 20.23 0.50
N GLU A 136 -16.20 19.50 -0.25
CA GLU A 136 -14.77 19.39 0.06
C GLU A 136 -14.00 20.68 -0.24
N SER A 137 -14.31 21.38 -1.34
CA SER A 137 -13.68 22.67 -1.65
C SER A 137 -13.92 23.70 -0.56
N ALA A 138 -15.13 23.75 0.03
CA ALA A 138 -15.45 24.62 1.16
C ALA A 138 -14.60 24.32 2.42
N ARG A 139 -14.01 23.12 2.51
CA ARG A 139 -13.12 22.67 3.60
C ARG A 139 -11.64 22.76 3.25
N GLY A 140 -11.28 23.36 2.10
CA GLY A 140 -9.91 23.39 1.59
C GLY A 140 -9.41 22.04 1.07
N GLN A 141 -10.34 21.17 0.68
CA GLN A 141 -10.09 19.81 0.21
C GLN A 141 -10.51 19.66 -1.26
N ARG A 142 -10.21 18.50 -1.85
CA ARG A 142 -10.75 18.06 -3.15
C ARG A 142 -11.56 16.78 -2.94
N ALA A 143 -12.61 16.60 -3.73
CA ALA A 143 -13.30 15.33 -3.80
C ALA A 143 -12.35 14.19 -4.16
N VAL A 144 -12.45 13.10 -3.40
CA VAL A 144 -11.71 11.87 -3.66
C VAL A 144 -12.32 11.14 -4.85
N THR A 145 -11.47 10.74 -5.78
CA THR A 145 -11.80 9.96 -6.97
C THR A 145 -11.23 8.55 -6.87
N ALA A 146 -11.65 7.67 -7.78
CA ALA A 146 -11.10 6.32 -7.85
C ALA A 146 -9.59 6.30 -8.15
N ALA A 147 -9.05 7.31 -8.85
CA ALA A 147 -7.63 7.39 -9.18
C ALA A 147 -6.77 7.63 -7.95
N ASP A 148 -7.28 8.37 -6.96
CA ASP A 148 -6.55 8.74 -5.75
C ASP A 148 -6.16 7.52 -4.89
N TYR A 149 -6.89 6.41 -5.02
CA TYR A 149 -6.56 5.14 -4.38
C TYR A 149 -5.21 4.56 -4.83
N ALA A 150 -4.70 4.95 -6.00
CA ALA A 150 -3.37 4.54 -6.45
C ALA A 150 -2.25 5.08 -5.56
N ARG A 151 -2.52 6.11 -4.75
CA ARG A 151 -1.55 6.73 -3.84
C ARG A 151 -1.39 5.97 -2.53
N LEU A 152 -2.32 5.08 -2.17
CA LEU A 152 -2.32 4.39 -0.88
C LEU A 152 -1.05 3.56 -0.60
N PRO A 153 -0.48 2.79 -1.55
CA PRO A 153 0.78 2.09 -1.33
C PRO A 153 1.92 3.04 -0.92
N SER A 154 2.04 4.20 -1.57
CA SER A 154 3.06 5.21 -1.25
C SER A 154 2.81 5.87 0.11
N VAL A 155 1.55 6.15 0.47
CA VAL A 155 1.16 6.65 1.81
C VAL A 155 1.56 5.65 2.90
N ILE A 156 1.42 4.35 2.64
CA ILE A 156 1.79 3.30 3.60
C ILE A 156 3.30 3.17 3.72
N LEU A 157 4.00 3.16 2.57
CA LEU A 157 5.44 2.90 2.50
C LEU A 157 6.25 4.01 3.19
N GLU A 158 5.90 5.27 2.91
CA GLU A 158 6.65 6.44 3.36
C GLU A 158 5.71 7.57 3.79
N PRO A 159 4.94 7.40 4.88
CA PRO A 159 4.14 8.48 5.42
C PRO A 159 5.03 9.53 6.07
N ASP A 160 4.62 10.79 5.98
CA ASP A 160 5.26 11.89 6.69
C ASP A 160 4.95 11.83 8.18
N ARG A 161 3.72 11.41 8.54
CA ARG A 161 3.30 11.21 9.92
C ARG A 161 2.38 10.00 10.07
N ARG A 162 2.43 9.44 11.27
CA ARG A 162 1.52 8.38 11.73
C ARG A 162 0.99 8.78 13.10
N TRP A 163 -0.31 8.65 13.32
CA TRP A 163 -0.92 8.85 14.63
C TRP A 163 -2.18 8.00 14.77
N VAL A 164 -2.77 7.98 15.95
CA VAL A 164 -4.04 7.29 16.20
C VAL A 164 -5.10 8.25 16.72
N GLU A 165 -6.35 7.94 16.39
CA GLU A 165 -7.56 8.57 16.91
C GLU A 165 -8.45 7.51 17.54
N ASP A 166 -9.60 7.93 18.10
CA ASP A 166 -10.60 7.04 18.70
C ASP A 166 -10.01 6.09 19.76
N GLY A 167 -9.10 6.60 20.60
CA GLY A 167 -8.44 5.82 21.63
C GLY A 167 -7.58 4.67 21.10
N GLY A 168 -7.03 4.79 19.89
CA GLY A 168 -6.21 3.76 19.26
C GLY A 168 -6.96 2.88 18.25
N ALA A 169 -8.26 3.11 18.05
CA ALA A 169 -9.07 2.30 17.13
C ALA A 169 -8.85 2.66 15.64
N THR A 170 -8.45 3.91 15.36
CA THR A 170 -8.21 4.40 14.00
C THR A 170 -6.76 4.84 13.87
N LEU A 171 -6.00 4.20 12.96
CA LEU A 171 -4.65 4.59 12.57
C LEU A 171 -4.72 5.55 11.39
N LEU A 172 -4.10 6.72 11.52
CA LEU A 172 -4.01 7.71 10.45
C LEU A 172 -2.58 7.78 9.92
N LEU A 173 -2.48 7.78 8.60
CA LEU A 173 -1.24 8.01 7.85
C LEU A 173 -1.45 9.25 6.99
N ASP A 174 -0.53 10.20 7.03
CA ASP A 174 -0.50 11.31 6.07
C ASP A 174 0.76 11.30 5.21
N LYS A 175 0.60 11.73 3.95
CA LYS A 175 1.72 11.98 3.04
C LYS A 175 1.40 13.17 2.16
N TRP A 176 2.37 14.06 2.03
CA TRP A 176 2.35 15.19 1.11
C TRP A 176 2.95 14.78 -0.23
N PHE A 177 2.25 15.10 -1.31
CA PHE A 177 2.67 14.87 -2.69
C PHE A 177 3.03 16.24 -3.29
N GLU A 178 4.31 16.62 -3.19
CA GLU A 178 4.78 17.96 -3.58
C GLU A 178 4.45 18.31 -5.03
N ASP A 179 4.63 17.36 -5.95
CA ASP A 179 4.39 17.55 -7.39
C ASP A 179 2.92 17.87 -7.71
N GLU A 180 1.99 17.48 -6.82
CA GLU A 180 0.56 17.69 -6.96
C GLU A 180 0.05 18.83 -6.07
N GLY A 181 0.85 19.27 -5.08
CA GLY A 181 0.42 20.24 -4.07
C GLY A 181 -0.72 19.72 -3.17
N GLU A 182 -0.82 18.41 -3.01
CA GLU A 182 -1.91 17.73 -2.30
C GLU A 182 -1.37 16.91 -1.11
N ARG A 183 -2.13 16.86 -0.01
CA ARG A 183 -1.93 15.93 1.10
C ARG A 183 -2.97 14.83 1.04
N VAL A 184 -2.55 13.59 1.13
CA VAL A 184 -3.45 12.46 1.38
C VAL A 184 -3.42 12.14 2.86
N VAL A 185 -4.60 12.03 3.47
CA VAL A 185 -4.76 11.50 4.84
C VAL A 185 -5.62 10.25 4.75
N ALA A 186 -5.06 9.10 5.09
CA ALA A 186 -5.72 7.80 5.04
C ALA A 186 -5.90 7.24 6.44
N ALA A 187 -7.14 6.88 6.77
CA ALA A 187 -7.55 6.32 8.05
C ALA A 187 -7.80 4.81 7.91
N PHE A 188 -7.20 4.02 8.80
CA PHE A 188 -7.25 2.56 8.80
C PHE A 188 -7.73 2.02 10.14
N ALA A 189 -8.34 0.84 10.14
CA ALA A 189 -8.65 0.07 11.34
C ALA A 189 -7.95 -1.28 11.35
N VAL A 190 -7.51 -1.69 12.54
CA VAL A 190 -6.95 -3.01 12.78
C VAL A 190 -8.07 -4.03 13.00
N GLN A 191 -8.25 -4.92 12.04
CA GLN A 191 -9.24 -6.01 12.06
C GLN A 191 -8.61 -7.27 12.66
N LYS A 192 -8.56 -7.34 14.00
CA LYS A 192 -7.90 -8.42 14.77
C LYS A 192 -8.24 -9.82 14.26
N LYS A 193 -9.54 -10.11 14.09
CA LYS A 193 -10.03 -11.44 13.68
C LYS A 193 -9.67 -11.80 12.22
N ARG A 194 -9.48 -10.80 11.36
CA ARG A 194 -9.19 -11.00 9.93
C ARG A 194 -7.71 -10.85 9.60
N ARG A 195 -6.88 -10.43 10.56
CA ARG A 195 -5.47 -10.12 10.37
C ARG A 195 -5.24 -9.08 9.27
N MET A 196 -6.01 -7.99 9.32
CA MET A 196 -5.94 -6.94 8.32
C MET A 196 -5.84 -5.56 8.98
N VAL A 197 -5.12 -4.65 8.34
CA VAL A 197 -5.21 -3.22 8.57
C VAL A 197 -5.95 -2.64 7.37
N THR A 198 -7.23 -2.35 7.56
CA THR A 198 -8.17 -2.05 6.47
C THR A 198 -8.50 -0.57 6.41
N LEU A 199 -8.46 0.01 5.21
CA LEU A 199 -8.88 1.40 4.98
C LEU A 199 -10.32 1.60 5.47
N LYS A 200 -10.54 2.62 6.30
CA LYS A 200 -11.86 3.13 6.70
C LYS A 200 -12.26 4.32 5.84
N SER A 201 -11.38 5.32 5.75
CA SER A 201 -11.64 6.57 5.02
C SER A 201 -10.34 7.15 4.46
N MET A 202 -10.47 8.08 3.51
CA MET A 202 -9.38 8.82 2.91
C MET A 202 -9.89 10.20 2.50
N ARG A 203 -9.05 11.23 2.63
CA ARG A 203 -9.35 12.59 2.20
C ARG A 203 -8.12 13.27 1.58
N ILE A 204 -8.37 14.27 0.74
CA ILE A 204 -7.32 15.01 0.01
C ILE A 204 -7.42 16.48 0.38
N ILE A 205 -6.35 17.00 0.99
CA ILE A 205 -6.27 18.39 1.43
C ILE A 205 -5.37 19.14 0.44
N ARG A 206 -5.88 20.24 -0.13
CA ARG A 206 -5.08 21.09 -1.01
C ARG A 206 -4.19 22.00 -0.20
N ARG A 207 -3.03 22.38 -0.76
CA ARG A 207 -2.27 23.51 -0.22
C ARG A 207 -3.13 24.77 -0.30
N ALA A 208 -3.25 25.50 0.80
CA ALA A 208 -3.78 26.85 0.74
C ALA A 208 -2.92 27.67 -0.23
N PRO A 209 -3.51 28.48 -1.13
CA PRO A 209 -2.73 29.37 -1.97
C PRO A 209 -1.86 30.23 -1.06
N ARG A 210 -0.54 30.14 -1.28
CA ARG A 210 0.43 30.94 -0.51
C ARG A 210 0.08 32.39 -0.81
N ALA A 211 -0.47 33.11 0.16
CA ALA A 211 -0.66 34.56 0.02
C ALA A 211 0.70 35.14 -0.37
N GLN A 212 0.79 35.71 -1.57
CA GLN A 212 1.97 36.50 -1.94
C GLN A 212 2.02 37.63 -0.92
N ARG A 213 2.95 37.54 0.04
CA ARG A 213 3.25 38.68 0.90
C ARG A 213 3.80 39.77 -0.03
N PRO A 214 3.23 40.99 -0.01
CA PRO A 214 3.74 42.10 -0.79
C PRO A 214 5.18 42.44 -0.39
#